data_AF-A0A8S4GG73-F1
#
_entry.id   AF-A0A8S4GG73-F1
#
_cell.length_a   1.000
_cell.length_b   1.000
_cell.length_c   1.000
_cell.angle_alpha   90.00
_cell.angle_beta   90.00
_cell.angle_gamma   90.00
#
_symmetry.space_group_name_H-M   'P 1'
#
loop_
_entity.id
_entity.type
_entity.pdbx_description
1 polymer ?
#
loop_
_entity_poly.entity_id
_entity_poly.type
_entity_poly.pdbx_seq_one_letter_code
_entity_poly.pdbx_strand_id
1 'polypeptide(L)'
;MKSNQPLPNLYTFYTLIYNYTTFTLFYFIIFRALCTEIYADSKITPIVHSPGIYFEPTTNIHFYNDYWKVITHIDLISLEPYLENTEILLRKTESLCDKIHSQQLIQCKDVSSPLDVLLQTNYIKLQSLSHLISNKTPTKVKRSLEFGGEILKFFFGTLDADDARKYDDAIESCQKSETELFHLMKDNIHIVKSTINNFNSTIYKLNQNEIKLNAQINNMNEILFEIKQTDDVLYYISRINSLLNIIESSLLSISNLLDTTLNAILFSKINILHPSVISPLSLFNELSTHSNQLKKRLDFPVELNIDTIHSLIDVSQLSSYYYKNKIVFILQVPLITADKFIVYKNIPLPTPHDDSHIQTFALI
;
A
#
# COMPACT_ATOMS: atom_id res chain seq x y z
N MET A 1 49.82 -13.89 -75.39
CA MET A 1 50.94 -13.88 -74.41
C MET A 1 50.37 -14.20 -73.04
N LYS A 2 50.61 -15.43 -72.56
CA LYS A 2 50.23 -15.89 -71.22
C LYS A 2 51.24 -15.32 -70.22
N SER A 3 50.75 -14.57 -69.23
CA SER A 3 51.52 -14.11 -68.08
C SER A 3 51.38 -15.14 -66.96
N ASN A 4 52.49 -15.83 -66.64
CA ASN A 4 52.60 -16.78 -65.55
C ASN A 4 52.47 -16.07 -64.19
N GLN A 5 51.44 -16.41 -63.40
CA GLN A 5 51.46 -16.17 -61.95
C GLN A 5 52.34 -17.23 -61.28
N PRO A 6 53.14 -16.87 -60.25
CA PRO A 6 53.95 -17.84 -59.55
C PRO A 6 53.08 -18.73 -58.64
N LEU A 7 53.34 -20.04 -58.67
CA LEU A 7 52.79 -21.00 -57.71
C LEU A 7 53.19 -20.59 -56.29
N PRO A 8 52.28 -20.69 -55.29
CA PRO A 8 52.63 -20.43 -53.91
C PRO A 8 53.70 -21.41 -53.42
N ASN A 9 54.69 -20.86 -52.73
CA ASN A 9 55.85 -21.58 -52.20
C ASN A 9 55.40 -22.72 -51.26
N LEU A 10 55.99 -23.92 -51.38
CA LEU A 10 55.64 -25.08 -50.54
C LEU A 10 55.71 -24.77 -49.03
N TYR A 11 56.59 -23.85 -48.65
CA TYR A 11 56.77 -23.41 -47.26
C TYR A 11 55.52 -22.75 -46.65
N THR A 12 54.77 -21.98 -47.45
CA THR A 12 53.53 -21.33 -47.02
C THR A 12 52.39 -22.32 -46.83
N PHE A 13 52.40 -23.42 -47.60
CA PHE A 13 51.39 -24.47 -47.49
C PHE A 13 51.60 -25.32 -46.22
N TYR A 14 52.85 -25.67 -45.89
CA TYR A 14 53.18 -26.42 -44.67
C TYR A 14 52.92 -25.61 -43.38
N THR A 15 53.18 -24.30 -43.39
CA THR A 15 52.89 -23.43 -42.24
C THR A 15 51.39 -23.23 -42.00
N LEU A 16 50.58 -23.15 -43.06
CA LEU A 16 49.12 -23.11 -42.93
C LEU A 16 48.55 -24.43 -42.38
N ILE A 17 49.05 -25.58 -42.83
CA ILE A 17 48.61 -26.89 -42.31
C ILE A 17 49.02 -27.05 -40.83
N TYR A 18 50.24 -26.67 -40.45
CA TYR A 18 50.72 -26.77 -39.07
C TYR A 18 49.95 -25.84 -38.11
N ASN A 19 49.62 -24.63 -38.56
CA ASN A 19 48.80 -23.71 -37.77
C ASN A 19 47.35 -24.20 -37.64
N TYR A 20 46.79 -24.85 -38.67
CA TYR A 20 45.43 -25.40 -38.59
C TYR A 20 45.35 -26.62 -37.68
N THR A 21 46.34 -27.52 -37.72
CA THR A 21 46.38 -28.70 -36.83
C THR A 21 46.64 -28.33 -35.38
N THR A 22 47.47 -27.32 -35.12
CA THR A 22 47.68 -26.82 -33.74
C THR A 22 46.45 -26.10 -33.19
N PHE A 23 45.72 -25.33 -34.01
CA PHE A 23 44.47 -24.70 -33.60
C PHE A 23 43.37 -25.71 -33.30
N THR A 24 43.22 -26.77 -34.11
CA THR A 24 42.22 -27.81 -33.85
C THR A 24 42.56 -28.66 -32.63
N LEU A 25 43.84 -28.95 -32.38
CA LEU A 25 44.29 -29.62 -31.17
C LEU A 25 44.04 -28.77 -29.92
N PHE A 26 44.31 -27.47 -29.99
CA PHE A 26 44.06 -26.54 -28.89
C PHE A 26 42.56 -26.39 -28.61
N TYR A 27 41.72 -26.34 -29.65
CA TYR A 27 40.27 -26.33 -29.51
C TYR A 27 39.75 -27.64 -28.91
N PHE A 28 40.29 -28.79 -29.29
CA PHE A 28 39.94 -30.09 -28.69
C PHE A 28 40.35 -30.19 -27.21
N ILE A 29 41.51 -29.63 -26.83
CA ILE A 29 41.97 -29.59 -25.44
C ILE A 29 41.08 -28.67 -24.60
N ILE A 30 40.73 -27.48 -25.11
CA ILE A 30 39.80 -26.56 -24.45
C ILE A 30 38.39 -27.16 -24.35
N PHE A 31 37.90 -27.82 -25.40
CA PHE A 31 36.60 -28.47 -25.37
C PHE A 31 36.56 -29.64 -24.39
N ARG A 32 37.65 -30.43 -24.27
CA ARG A 32 37.77 -31.44 -23.21
C ARG A 32 37.88 -30.84 -21.81
N ALA A 33 38.56 -29.69 -21.65
CA ALA A 33 38.65 -29.00 -20.37
C ALA A 33 37.32 -28.32 -19.96
N LEU A 34 36.49 -27.93 -20.92
CA LEU A 34 35.15 -27.36 -20.67
C LEU A 34 34.07 -28.44 -20.48
N CYS A 35 34.25 -29.64 -21.03
CA CYS A 35 33.34 -30.78 -20.90
C CYS A 35 33.71 -31.76 -19.77
N THR A 36 34.63 -31.42 -18.86
CA THR A 36 34.68 -32.13 -17.58
C THR A 36 33.45 -31.70 -16.78
N GLU A 37 32.35 -32.42 -17.00
CA GLU A 37 31.26 -32.47 -16.04
C GLU A 37 31.88 -32.80 -14.67
N ILE A 38 31.83 -31.84 -13.76
CA ILE A 38 32.03 -32.10 -12.35
C ILE A 38 30.82 -32.93 -11.94
N TYR A 39 30.89 -34.25 -12.12
CA TYR A 39 30.04 -35.16 -11.39
C TYR A 39 30.40 -34.97 -9.93
N ALA A 40 29.60 -34.15 -9.23
CA ALA A 40 29.62 -34.12 -7.79
C ALA A 40 29.25 -35.53 -7.33
N ASP A 41 30.24 -36.29 -6.90
CA ASP A 41 30.08 -37.65 -6.44
C ASP A 41 29.05 -37.64 -5.29
N SER A 42 27.87 -38.22 -5.53
CA SER A 42 26.78 -38.19 -4.55
C SER A 42 27.18 -39.05 -3.36
N LYS A 43 27.48 -38.42 -2.22
CA LYS A 43 27.86 -39.13 -1.00
C LYS A 43 26.68 -39.94 -0.47
N ILE A 44 26.68 -41.24 -0.75
CA ILE A 44 25.71 -42.19 -0.18
C ILE A 44 25.98 -42.29 1.32
N THR A 45 24.99 -41.95 2.14
CA THR A 45 25.05 -42.09 3.59
C THR A 45 24.16 -43.28 4.01
N PRO A 46 24.75 -44.41 4.47
CA PRO A 46 23.97 -45.58 4.84
C PRO A 46 23.21 -45.34 6.15
N ILE A 47 21.94 -45.75 6.18
CA ILE A 47 21.11 -45.71 7.39
C ILE A 47 21.39 -46.98 8.20
N VAL A 48 22.20 -46.87 9.25
CA VAL A 48 22.68 -48.03 10.02
C VAL A 48 21.64 -48.53 11.03
N HIS A 49 20.83 -47.62 11.58
CA HIS A 49 19.75 -47.91 12.51
C HIS A 49 18.56 -46.99 12.23
N SER A 50 17.36 -47.56 12.09
CA SER A 50 16.14 -46.80 11.80
C SER A 50 14.96 -47.38 12.60
N PRO A 51 14.14 -46.54 13.27
CA PRO A 51 12.90 -46.98 13.91
C PRO A 51 11.77 -47.23 12.89
N GLY A 52 12.06 -47.37 11.60
CA GLY A 52 11.05 -47.49 10.53
C GLY A 52 10.56 -46.14 9.98
N ILE A 53 11.09 -45.02 10.47
CA ILE A 53 10.78 -43.67 9.98
C ILE A 53 12.07 -42.89 9.79
N TYR A 54 12.22 -42.27 8.63
CA TYR A 54 13.27 -41.31 8.32
C TYR A 54 12.72 -39.88 8.39
N PHE A 55 13.42 -39.01 9.11
CA PHE A 55 13.08 -37.60 9.24
C PHE A 55 13.90 -36.79 8.23
N GLU A 56 13.31 -36.47 7.09
CA GLU A 56 13.95 -35.64 6.06
C GLU A 56 13.81 -34.15 6.43
N PRO A 57 14.91 -33.42 6.72
CA PRO A 57 14.82 -31.99 6.99
C PRO A 57 14.39 -31.25 5.72
N THR A 58 13.29 -30.50 5.78
CA THR A 58 12.73 -29.79 4.61
C THR A 58 13.06 -28.30 4.65
N THR A 59 12.69 -27.61 5.70
CA THR A 59 12.90 -26.16 5.81
C THR A 59 13.07 -25.72 7.26
N ASN A 60 13.58 -24.51 7.43
CA ASN A 60 13.64 -23.86 8.74
C ASN A 60 12.39 -23.01 8.94
N ILE A 61 11.86 -23.02 10.16
CA ILE A 61 10.73 -22.19 10.56
C ILE A 61 11.05 -21.46 11.86
N HIS A 62 10.37 -20.34 12.06
CA HIS A 62 10.30 -19.62 13.32
C HIS A 62 8.84 -19.56 13.78
N PHE A 63 8.61 -19.53 15.08
CA PHE A 63 7.30 -19.23 15.63
C PHE A 63 7.18 -17.74 15.90
N TYR A 64 5.97 -17.20 15.71
CA TYR A 64 5.60 -15.87 16.15
C TYR A 64 4.59 -15.97 17.29
N ASN A 65 4.70 -15.09 18.28
CA ASN A 65 3.78 -15.04 19.43
C ASN A 65 3.38 -13.61 19.82
N ASP A 66 3.85 -12.62 19.07
CA ASP A 66 3.58 -11.20 19.30
C ASP A 66 3.54 -10.46 17.94
N TYR A 67 3.00 -9.26 17.95
CA TYR A 67 2.91 -8.40 16.76
C TYR A 67 3.43 -7.00 17.08
N TRP A 68 4.14 -6.42 16.12
CA TRP A 68 4.40 -5.00 16.08
C TRP A 68 3.24 -4.31 15.38
N LYS A 69 2.51 -3.46 16.10
CA LYS A 69 1.28 -2.81 15.63
C LYS A 69 1.62 -1.41 15.14
N VAL A 70 1.71 -1.25 13.82
CA VAL A 70 1.87 0.05 13.18
C VAL A 70 0.48 0.63 12.94
N ILE A 71 0.16 1.70 13.67
CA ILE A 71 -1.15 2.34 13.66
C ILE A 71 -1.04 3.70 12.98
N THR A 72 -1.95 3.98 12.06
CA THR A 72 -2.13 5.28 11.44
C THR A 72 -3.61 5.62 11.39
N HIS A 73 -3.95 6.90 11.22
CA HIS A 73 -5.35 7.31 11.10
C HIS A 73 -5.53 8.42 10.08
N ILE A 74 -6.75 8.46 9.56
CA ILE A 74 -7.27 9.53 8.73
C ILE A 74 -8.40 10.18 9.51
N ASP A 75 -8.24 11.46 9.83
CA ASP A 75 -9.33 12.27 10.36
C ASP A 75 -10.32 12.53 9.22
N LEU A 76 -11.53 12.00 9.36
CA LEU A 76 -12.63 12.34 8.46
C LEU A 76 -13.24 13.67 8.92
N ILE A 77 -12.46 14.75 8.88
CA ILE A 77 -13.05 16.10 8.97
C ILE A 77 -14.19 16.13 7.96
N SER A 78 -15.39 16.54 8.40
CA SER A 78 -16.61 16.42 7.62
C SER A 78 -16.42 17.06 6.25
N LEU A 79 -16.16 16.21 5.24
CA LEU A 79 -15.99 16.62 3.84
C LEU A 79 -17.29 17.16 3.26
N GLU A 80 -18.40 16.82 3.91
CA GLU A 80 -19.75 17.29 3.61
C GLU A 80 -19.82 18.84 3.60
N PRO A 81 -19.49 19.59 4.67
CA PRO A 81 -19.38 21.06 4.61
C PRO A 81 -18.51 21.61 3.48
N TYR A 82 -17.38 20.98 3.17
CA TYR A 82 -16.52 21.44 2.08
C TYR A 82 -17.19 21.25 0.71
N LEU A 83 -17.91 20.14 0.53
CA LEU A 83 -18.65 19.85 -0.69
C LEU A 83 -19.86 20.78 -0.84
N GLU A 84 -20.62 20.99 0.25
CA GLU A 84 -21.74 21.93 0.31
C GLU A 84 -21.29 23.37 0.01
N ASN A 85 -20.20 23.82 0.63
CA ASN A 85 -19.64 25.15 0.35
C ASN A 85 -19.19 25.27 -1.11
N THR A 86 -18.57 24.23 -1.66
CA THR A 86 -18.15 24.22 -3.08
C THR A 86 -19.36 24.28 -4.02
N GLU A 87 -20.45 23.60 -3.70
CA GLU A 87 -21.72 23.71 -4.43
C GLU A 87 -22.29 25.13 -4.39
N ILE A 88 -22.33 25.75 -3.20
CA ILE A 88 -22.81 27.13 -3.05
C ILE A 88 -21.97 28.09 -3.93
N LEU A 89 -20.66 27.91 -3.95
CA LEU A 89 -19.74 28.73 -4.76
C LEU A 89 -19.94 28.50 -6.27
N LEU A 90 -20.21 27.26 -6.68
CA LEU A 90 -20.59 26.93 -8.06
C LEU A 90 -21.88 27.65 -8.45
N ARG A 91 -22.95 27.52 -7.67
CA ARG A 91 -24.24 28.19 -7.94
C ARG A 91 -24.12 29.71 -7.99
N LYS A 92 -23.32 30.30 -7.09
CA LYS A 92 -23.02 31.75 -7.15
C LYS A 92 -22.31 32.10 -8.45
N THR A 93 -21.29 31.35 -8.85
CA THR A 93 -20.53 31.61 -10.08
C THR A 93 -21.40 31.49 -11.34
N GLU A 94 -22.27 30.48 -11.40
CA GLU A 94 -23.28 30.34 -12.46
C GLU A 94 -24.19 31.57 -12.55
N SER A 95 -24.71 32.03 -11.41
CA SER A 95 -25.57 33.22 -11.35
C SER A 95 -24.87 34.49 -11.84
N LEU A 96 -23.54 34.60 -11.64
CA LEU A 96 -22.76 35.73 -12.13
C LEU A 96 -22.53 35.61 -13.63
N CYS A 97 -22.30 34.40 -14.13
CA CYS A 97 -22.16 34.13 -15.54
C CYS A 97 -23.45 34.47 -16.31
N ASP A 98 -24.61 34.07 -15.80
CA ASP A 98 -25.92 34.37 -16.41
C ASP A 98 -26.19 35.89 -16.54
N LYS A 99 -25.72 36.69 -15.57
CA LYS A 99 -25.85 38.16 -15.61
C LYS A 99 -25.05 38.79 -16.75
N ILE A 100 -23.88 38.24 -17.05
CA ILE A 100 -22.99 38.71 -18.14
C ILE A 100 -23.51 38.26 -19.51
N HIS A 101 -24.19 37.12 -19.55
CA HIS A 101 -24.65 36.47 -20.78
C HIS A 101 -25.82 37.17 -21.51
N SER A 102 -26.40 38.24 -20.96
CA SER A 102 -27.48 38.97 -21.63
C SER A 102 -27.12 39.58 -23.00
N GLN A 103 -25.89 39.43 -23.49
CA GLN A 103 -25.39 40.05 -24.74
C GLN A 103 -24.61 39.17 -25.74
N GLN A 104 -24.29 37.87 -25.52
CA GLN A 104 -23.58 37.03 -26.53
C GLN A 104 -23.54 35.50 -26.26
N LEU A 105 -23.10 34.71 -27.25
CA LEU A 105 -23.33 33.26 -27.51
C LEU A 105 -22.71 32.15 -26.61
N ILE A 106 -21.94 32.44 -25.54
CA ILE A 106 -21.33 31.39 -24.70
C ILE A 106 -22.27 30.98 -23.56
N GLN A 107 -22.97 29.85 -23.68
CA GLN A 107 -23.86 29.39 -22.63
C GLN A 107 -23.04 28.95 -21.40
N CYS A 108 -23.17 29.67 -20.29
CA CYS A 108 -22.54 29.33 -19.00
C CYS A 108 -22.77 27.88 -18.57
N LYS A 109 -23.94 27.35 -18.96
CA LYS A 109 -24.37 25.97 -18.75
C LYS A 109 -23.45 24.93 -19.40
N ASP A 110 -22.83 25.23 -20.54
CA ASP A 110 -21.91 24.31 -21.21
C ASP A 110 -20.61 24.13 -20.43
N VAL A 111 -20.18 25.18 -19.72
CA VAL A 111 -18.94 25.18 -18.93
C VAL A 111 -19.17 24.63 -17.53
N SER A 112 -20.35 24.84 -16.94
CA SER A 112 -20.65 24.36 -15.59
C SER A 112 -21.15 22.91 -15.52
N SER A 113 -21.75 22.39 -16.61
CA SER A 113 -22.28 21.02 -16.67
C SER A 113 -21.27 19.91 -16.27
N PRO A 114 -20.01 19.92 -16.73
CA PRO A 114 -19.01 18.95 -16.27
C PRO A 114 -18.75 19.03 -14.75
N LEU A 115 -18.80 20.23 -14.17
CA LEU A 115 -18.61 20.44 -12.73
C LEU A 115 -19.81 19.93 -11.92
N ASP A 116 -21.04 20.08 -12.45
CA ASP A 116 -22.23 19.48 -11.85
C ASP A 116 -22.13 17.95 -11.79
N VAL A 117 -21.69 17.31 -12.87
CA VAL A 117 -21.48 15.85 -12.90
C VAL A 117 -20.44 15.43 -11.86
N LEU A 118 -19.34 16.17 -11.74
CA LEU A 118 -18.30 15.89 -10.75
C LEU A 118 -18.81 16.10 -9.31
N LEU A 119 -19.60 17.15 -9.07
CA LEU A 119 -20.24 17.42 -7.79
C LEU A 119 -21.17 16.27 -7.38
N GLN A 120 -22.06 15.83 -8.28
CA GLN A 120 -22.96 14.70 -8.01
C GLN A 120 -22.18 13.40 -7.76
N THR A 121 -21.11 13.16 -8.52
CA THR A 121 -20.23 12.01 -8.32
C THR A 121 -19.60 12.03 -6.91
N ASN A 122 -19.17 13.20 -6.44
CA ASN A 122 -18.62 13.37 -5.09
C ASN A 122 -19.67 13.12 -4.00
N TYR A 123 -20.92 13.56 -4.20
CA TYR A 123 -22.01 13.24 -3.26
C TYR A 123 -22.28 11.73 -3.17
N ILE A 124 -22.27 11.01 -4.30
CA ILE A 124 -22.45 9.54 -4.31
C ILE A 124 -21.30 8.84 -3.56
N LYS A 125 -20.06 9.29 -3.77
CA LYS A 125 -18.88 8.76 -3.06
C LYS A 125 -18.95 9.06 -1.56
N LEU A 126 -19.34 10.27 -1.19
CA LEU A 126 -19.55 10.67 0.20
C LEU A 126 -20.65 9.83 0.86
N GLN A 127 -21.75 9.57 0.16
CA GLN A 127 -22.81 8.67 0.64
C GLN A 127 -22.31 7.23 0.78
N SER A 128 -21.51 6.74 -0.15
CA SER A 128 -20.89 5.41 -0.05
C SER A 128 -20.01 5.33 1.21
N LEU A 129 -19.17 6.34 1.44
CA LEU A 129 -18.35 6.44 2.63
C LEU A 129 -19.21 6.51 3.90
N SER A 130 -20.29 7.30 3.89
CA SER A 130 -21.20 7.44 5.03
C SER A 130 -21.90 6.12 5.38
N HIS A 131 -22.20 5.27 4.40
CA HIS A 131 -22.70 3.91 4.61
C HIS A 131 -21.65 2.98 5.21
N LEU A 132 -20.38 3.13 4.83
CA LEU A 132 -19.28 2.37 5.42
C LEU A 132 -19.04 2.77 6.88
N ILE A 133 -19.16 4.05 7.23
CA ILE A 133 -18.84 4.58 8.56
C ILE A 133 -20.06 4.80 9.46
N SER A 134 -21.29 4.53 8.98
CA SER A 134 -22.52 4.92 9.69
C SER A 134 -22.69 4.18 11.02
N ASN A 135 -22.47 4.90 12.11
CA ASN A 135 -22.94 4.58 13.46
C ASN A 135 -24.41 5.00 13.64
N LYS A 136 -25.33 4.50 12.81
CA LYS A 136 -26.76 4.57 13.19
C LYS A 136 -26.99 3.61 14.34
N THR A 137 -26.76 4.12 15.56
CA THR A 137 -27.35 3.55 16.76
C THR A 137 -28.87 3.60 16.59
N PRO A 138 -29.57 2.45 16.57
CA PRO A 138 -30.99 2.49 16.83
C PRO A 138 -31.14 3.03 18.25
N THR A 139 -31.81 4.16 18.38
CA THR A 139 -32.20 4.70 19.68
C THR A 139 -32.89 3.59 20.48
N LYS A 140 -32.25 3.19 21.59
CA LYS A 140 -32.64 2.15 22.58
C LYS A 140 -32.22 0.71 22.25
N VAL A 141 -30.98 0.35 22.60
CA VAL A 141 -30.72 -0.90 23.34
C VAL A 141 -29.60 -0.66 24.36
N LYS A 142 -29.95 -0.77 25.66
CA LYS A 142 -28.99 -0.89 26.75
C LYS A 142 -28.36 -2.29 26.71
N ARG A 143 -27.02 -2.32 26.81
CA ARG A 143 -26.10 -3.48 27.05
C ARG A 143 -25.49 -4.14 25.80
N SER A 144 -24.16 -3.98 25.68
CA SER A 144 -23.17 -4.88 25.06
C SER A 144 -22.91 -4.88 23.54
N LEU A 145 -23.37 -3.88 22.77
CA LEU A 145 -22.98 -3.75 21.36
C LEU A 145 -22.54 -2.30 21.06
N GLU A 146 -21.39 -1.91 21.62
CA GLU A 146 -20.77 -0.61 21.30
C GLU A 146 -19.99 -0.63 19.97
N PHE A 147 -19.83 -1.81 19.35
CA PHE A 147 -19.17 -1.98 18.05
C PHE A 147 -20.11 -2.60 17.03
N GLY A 148 -20.82 -1.72 16.31
CA GLY A 148 -21.30 -1.87 14.93
C GLY A 148 -22.21 -3.05 14.55
N GLY A 149 -23.26 -2.76 13.79
CA GLY A 149 -24.11 -3.79 13.16
C GLY A 149 -23.34 -4.68 12.15
N GLU A 150 -24.01 -5.66 11.55
CA GLU A 150 -23.43 -6.64 10.62
C GLU A 150 -22.62 -5.99 9.48
N ILE A 151 -23.04 -4.81 8.99
CA ILE A 151 -22.36 -4.05 7.93
C ILE A 151 -21.00 -3.52 8.41
N LEU A 152 -20.90 -3.02 9.63
CA LEU A 152 -19.64 -2.53 10.20
C LEU A 152 -18.67 -3.68 10.48
N LYS A 153 -19.17 -4.83 10.93
CA LYS A 153 -18.36 -6.07 11.04
C LYS A 153 -17.86 -6.56 9.69
N PHE A 154 -18.66 -6.43 8.64
CA PHE A 154 -18.26 -6.78 7.29
C PHE A 154 -17.05 -5.94 6.83
N PHE A 155 -17.10 -4.62 6.98
CA PHE A 155 -16.03 -3.73 6.50
C PHE A 155 -14.82 -3.64 7.44
N PHE A 156 -15.02 -3.68 8.76
CA PHE A 156 -13.98 -3.39 9.75
C PHE A 156 -13.53 -4.60 10.58
N GLY A 157 -14.07 -5.79 10.29
CA GLY A 157 -13.68 -7.03 10.95
C GLY A 157 -14.21 -7.17 12.38
N THR A 158 -13.62 -8.08 13.15
CA THR A 158 -14.03 -8.42 14.53
C THR A 158 -13.15 -7.75 15.58
N LEU A 159 -12.71 -6.51 15.35
CA LEU A 159 -11.98 -5.75 16.36
C LEU A 159 -12.88 -5.56 17.59
N ASP A 160 -12.38 -5.92 18.78
CA ASP A 160 -13.12 -5.74 20.02
C ASP A 160 -13.16 -4.26 20.42
N ALA A 161 -14.20 -3.86 21.15
CA ALA A 161 -14.37 -2.49 21.63
C ALA A 161 -13.20 -2.04 22.53
N ASP A 162 -12.58 -2.97 23.25
CA ASP A 162 -11.42 -2.71 24.10
C ASP A 162 -10.17 -2.39 23.27
N ASP A 163 -9.94 -3.11 22.17
CA ASP A 163 -8.83 -2.84 21.25
C ASP A 163 -9.00 -1.45 20.61
N ALA A 164 -10.20 -1.12 20.15
CA ALA A 164 -10.48 0.19 19.56
C ALA A 164 -10.24 1.35 20.53
N ARG A 165 -10.69 1.21 21.79
CA ARG A 165 -10.41 2.19 22.86
C ARG A 165 -8.91 2.32 23.10
N LYS A 166 -8.21 1.20 23.24
CA LYS A 166 -6.76 1.17 23.48
C LYS A 166 -5.98 1.91 22.39
N TYR A 167 -6.32 1.70 21.12
CA TYR A 167 -5.63 2.35 20.01
C TYR A 167 -5.99 3.84 19.87
N ASP A 168 -7.24 4.21 20.17
CA ASP A 168 -7.63 5.62 20.19
C ASP A 168 -6.92 6.39 21.32
N ASP A 169 -6.87 5.81 22.52
CA ASP A 169 -6.09 6.35 23.64
C ASP A 169 -4.61 6.48 23.26
N ALA A 170 -4.04 5.48 22.57
CA ALA A 170 -2.67 5.54 22.07
C ALA A 170 -2.44 6.68 21.07
N ILE A 171 -3.40 6.91 20.18
CA ILE A 171 -3.36 8.02 19.22
C ILE A 171 -3.41 9.36 19.96
N GLU A 172 -4.32 9.53 20.93
CA GLU A 172 -4.43 10.75 21.73
C GLU A 172 -3.18 11.01 22.58
N SER A 173 -2.63 9.96 23.19
CA SER A 173 -1.44 10.03 24.04
C SER A 173 -0.17 10.41 23.27
N CYS A 174 -0.01 9.91 22.04
CA CYS A 174 1.10 10.27 21.16
C CYS A 174 1.12 11.78 20.80
N GLN A 175 0.02 12.50 21.04
CA GLN A 175 -0.09 13.94 20.85
C GLN A 175 0.23 14.75 22.13
N LYS A 176 0.21 14.13 23.31
CA LYS A 176 0.20 14.84 24.61
C LYS A 176 1.47 14.67 25.45
N SER A 177 2.23 13.56 25.35
CA SER A 177 3.35 13.29 26.29
C SER A 177 4.39 12.26 25.80
N GLU A 178 5.67 12.48 26.13
CA GLU A 178 6.77 11.51 25.90
C GLU A 178 6.69 10.28 26.82
N THR A 179 6.12 10.42 28.02
CA THR A 179 6.01 9.30 28.98
C THR A 179 4.95 8.30 28.54
N GLU A 180 3.87 8.78 27.93
CA GLU A 180 2.82 7.91 27.39
C GLU A 180 3.31 7.17 26.13
N LEU A 181 4.13 7.82 25.30
CA LEU A 181 4.80 7.18 24.17
C LEU A 181 5.61 5.94 24.61
N PHE A 182 6.31 6.02 25.74
CA PHE A 182 7.06 4.88 26.30
C PHE A 182 6.16 3.70 26.68
N HIS A 183 4.96 3.96 27.21
CA HIS A 183 4.00 2.91 27.54
C HIS A 183 3.45 2.22 26.28
N LEU A 184 3.22 2.96 25.19
CA LEU A 184 2.80 2.40 23.91
C LEU A 184 3.88 1.51 23.29
N MET A 185 5.14 1.92 23.40
CA MET A 185 6.28 1.11 22.95
C MET A 185 6.37 -0.23 23.69
N LYS A 186 6.04 -0.27 24.99
CA LYS A 186 6.02 -1.53 25.77
C LYS A 186 5.00 -2.55 25.22
N ASP A 187 3.91 -2.04 24.67
CA ASP A 187 2.83 -2.83 24.06
C ASP A 187 3.05 -3.10 22.56
N ASN A 188 4.25 -2.80 22.05
CA ASN A 188 4.63 -2.85 20.63
C ASN A 188 3.67 -2.05 19.73
N ILE A 189 3.12 -0.94 20.23
CA ILE A 189 2.25 -0.04 19.48
C ILE A 189 3.09 1.13 18.97
N HIS A 190 3.11 1.30 17.65
CA HIS A 190 3.80 2.39 16.97
C HIS A 190 2.82 3.26 16.20
N ILE A 191 2.77 4.57 16.50
CA ILE A 191 1.87 5.51 15.83
C ILE A 191 2.62 6.25 14.72
N VAL A 192 2.15 6.13 13.48
CA VAL A 192 2.75 6.79 12.31
C VAL A 192 2.02 8.11 12.02
N LYS A 193 2.76 9.23 12.10
CA LYS A 193 2.21 10.59 11.92
C LYS A 193 2.23 11.10 10.48
N SER A 194 3.02 10.49 9.60
CA SER A 194 3.23 11.00 8.23
C SER A 194 1.97 10.98 7.37
N THR A 195 1.12 9.96 7.52
CA THR A 195 -0.20 9.86 6.86
C THR A 195 -1.11 11.02 7.24
N ILE A 196 -1.18 11.33 8.54
CA ILE A 196 -2.00 12.42 9.09
C ILE A 196 -1.62 13.75 8.42
N ASN A 197 -0.32 14.01 8.27
CA ASN A 197 0.20 15.24 7.68
C ASN A 197 -0.21 15.41 6.20
N ASN A 198 -0.22 14.33 5.42
CA ASN A 198 -0.62 14.38 4.01
C ASN A 198 -2.11 14.71 3.85
N PHE A 199 -2.97 14.08 4.66
CA PHE A 199 -4.40 14.37 4.66
C PHE A 199 -4.69 15.79 5.15
N ASN A 200 -4.05 16.23 6.23
CA ASN A 200 -4.18 17.60 6.75
C ASN A 200 -3.73 18.66 5.73
N SER A 201 -2.69 18.38 4.95
CA SER A 201 -2.23 19.28 3.87
C SER A 201 -3.29 19.45 2.77
N THR A 202 -3.99 18.37 2.39
CA THR A 202 -5.09 18.44 1.42
C THR A 202 -6.26 19.26 1.95
N ILE A 203 -6.67 19.04 3.21
CA ILE A 203 -7.72 19.84 3.86
C ILE A 203 -7.32 21.32 3.96
N TYR A 204 -6.07 21.61 4.30
CA TYR A 204 -5.55 22.97 4.33
C TYR A 204 -5.67 23.65 2.95
N LYS A 205 -5.33 22.96 1.86
CA LYS A 205 -5.49 23.49 0.49
C LYS A 205 -6.95 23.77 0.14
N LEU A 206 -7.88 22.89 0.54
CA LEU A 206 -9.32 23.12 0.35
C LEU A 206 -9.78 24.40 1.06
N ASN A 207 -9.34 24.61 2.30
CA ASN A 207 -9.66 25.83 3.04
C ASN A 207 -9.09 27.09 2.36
N GLN A 208 -7.87 27.04 1.85
CA GLN A 208 -7.29 28.16 1.09
C GLN A 208 -8.06 28.44 -0.20
N ASN A 209 -8.49 27.40 -0.92
CA ASN A 209 -9.33 27.57 -2.12
C ASN A 209 -10.67 28.21 -1.78
N GLU A 210 -11.31 27.81 -0.69
CA GLU A 210 -12.56 28.39 -0.21
C GLU A 210 -12.41 29.89 0.11
N ILE A 211 -11.36 30.27 0.85
CA ILE A 211 -11.08 31.68 1.17
C ILE A 211 -10.88 32.49 -0.12
N LYS A 212 -10.07 31.96 -1.06
CA LYS A 212 -9.79 32.61 -2.34
C LYS A 212 -11.06 32.78 -3.19
N LEU A 213 -11.90 31.76 -3.25
CA LEU A 213 -13.17 31.79 -3.97
C LEU A 213 -14.12 32.83 -3.40
N ASN A 214 -14.31 32.84 -2.08
CA ASN A 214 -15.17 33.82 -1.42
C ASN A 214 -14.69 35.26 -1.68
N ALA A 215 -13.38 35.52 -1.59
CA ALA A 215 -12.82 36.83 -1.87
C ALA A 215 -13.04 37.27 -3.33
N GLN A 216 -12.81 36.37 -4.29
CA GLN A 216 -13.01 36.67 -5.71
C GLN A 216 -14.49 36.85 -6.08
N ILE A 217 -15.39 36.05 -5.51
CA ILE A 217 -16.84 36.18 -5.71
C ILE A 217 -17.35 37.50 -5.12
N ASN A 218 -16.91 37.89 -3.92
CA ASN A 218 -17.32 39.16 -3.31
C ASN A 218 -16.84 40.36 -4.14
N ASN A 219 -15.57 40.35 -4.56
CA ASN A 219 -15.02 41.37 -5.46
C ASN A 219 -15.79 41.44 -6.78
N MET A 220 -16.14 40.29 -7.37
CA MET A 220 -16.88 40.23 -8.63
C MET A 220 -18.34 40.68 -8.46
N ASN A 221 -18.99 40.37 -7.34
CA ASN A 221 -20.33 40.85 -7.01
C ASN A 221 -20.41 42.37 -6.90
N GLU A 222 -19.41 42.99 -6.26
CA GLU A 222 -19.31 44.45 -6.14
C GLU A 222 -19.14 45.10 -7.52
N ILE A 223 -18.28 44.55 -8.37
CA ILE A 223 -18.03 45.09 -9.71
C ILE A 223 -19.24 44.85 -10.65
N LEU A 224 -19.95 43.72 -10.52
CA LEU A 224 -21.12 43.39 -11.35
C LEU A 224 -22.31 44.34 -11.16
N PHE A 225 -22.41 45.02 -10.01
CA PHE A 225 -23.43 46.05 -9.80
C PHE A 225 -23.15 47.35 -10.58
N GLU A 226 -21.93 47.56 -11.06
CA GLU A 226 -21.50 48.78 -11.74
C GLU A 226 -21.31 48.60 -13.26
N ILE A 227 -21.48 47.37 -13.77
CA ILE A 227 -21.22 47.07 -15.19
C ILE A 227 -22.12 47.92 -16.09
N LYS A 228 -21.49 48.75 -16.91
CA LYS A 228 -22.14 49.45 -18.02
C LYS A 228 -21.92 48.67 -19.31
N GLN A 229 -22.81 48.89 -20.27
CA GLN A 229 -22.85 48.24 -21.59
C GLN A 229 -21.54 48.33 -22.43
N THR A 230 -20.55 49.08 -21.95
CA THR A 230 -19.26 49.38 -22.60
C THR A 230 -18.06 48.67 -21.98
N ASP A 231 -18.24 47.87 -20.93
CA ASP A 231 -17.13 47.24 -20.21
C ASP A 231 -16.59 46.00 -20.95
N ASP A 232 -15.31 45.68 -20.70
CA ASP A 232 -14.58 44.60 -21.35
C ASP A 232 -15.12 43.22 -20.93
N VAL A 233 -16.14 42.73 -21.65
CA VAL A 233 -16.78 41.41 -21.45
C VAL A 233 -15.76 40.28 -21.35
N LEU A 234 -14.64 40.37 -22.10
CA LEU A 234 -13.57 39.38 -22.08
C LEU A 234 -12.86 39.32 -20.73
N TYR A 235 -12.66 40.47 -20.07
CA TYR A 235 -12.11 40.55 -18.73
C TYR A 235 -12.98 39.76 -17.73
N TYR A 236 -14.30 39.93 -17.78
CA TYR A 236 -15.18 39.24 -16.86
C TYR A 236 -15.33 37.74 -17.13
N ILE A 237 -15.37 37.34 -18.41
CA ILE A 237 -15.34 35.92 -18.79
C ILE A 237 -14.05 35.26 -18.26
N SER A 238 -12.91 35.94 -18.37
CA SER A 238 -11.64 35.46 -17.80
C SER A 238 -11.71 35.29 -16.28
N ARG A 239 -12.36 36.21 -15.56
CA ARG A 239 -12.57 36.10 -14.10
C ARG A 239 -13.49 34.93 -13.73
N ILE A 240 -14.59 34.72 -14.45
CA ILE A 240 -15.48 33.57 -14.25
C ILE A 240 -14.74 32.27 -14.50
N ASN A 241 -14.00 32.16 -15.61
CA ASN A 241 -13.21 30.97 -15.90
C ASN A 241 -12.18 30.70 -14.79
N SER A 242 -11.57 31.74 -14.22
CA SER A 242 -10.70 31.59 -13.06
C SER A 242 -11.43 31.02 -11.83
N LEU A 243 -12.67 31.44 -11.57
CA LEU A 243 -13.48 30.90 -10.47
C LEU A 243 -13.83 29.44 -10.71
N LEU A 244 -14.29 29.10 -11.92
CA LEU A 244 -14.64 27.74 -12.32
C LEU A 244 -13.44 26.80 -12.21
N ASN A 245 -12.24 27.23 -12.61
CA ASN A 245 -11.02 26.44 -12.45
C ASN A 245 -10.67 26.15 -10.97
N ILE A 246 -10.91 27.10 -10.07
CA ILE A 246 -10.66 26.89 -8.63
C ILE A 246 -11.73 25.95 -8.03
N ILE A 247 -12.98 26.07 -8.46
CA ILE A 247 -14.07 25.15 -8.10
C ILE A 247 -13.73 23.73 -8.58
N GLU A 248 -13.34 23.58 -9.84
CA GLU A 248 -12.92 22.30 -10.42
C GLU A 248 -11.78 21.68 -9.61
N SER A 249 -10.73 22.45 -9.32
CA SER A 249 -9.60 21.99 -8.50
C SER A 249 -10.04 21.52 -7.10
N SER A 250 -11.01 22.20 -6.50
CA SER A 250 -11.56 21.83 -5.19
C SER A 250 -12.40 20.56 -5.27
N LEU A 251 -13.26 20.43 -6.27
CA LEU A 251 -14.05 19.22 -6.52
C LEU A 251 -13.17 18.00 -6.83
N LEU A 252 -12.11 18.16 -7.62
CA LEU A 252 -11.13 17.11 -7.89
C LEU A 252 -10.35 16.71 -6.63
N SER A 253 -9.99 17.68 -5.79
CA SER A 253 -9.31 17.41 -4.51
C SER A 253 -10.21 16.63 -3.55
N ILE A 254 -11.49 16.99 -3.46
CA ILE A 254 -12.49 16.25 -2.69
C ILE A 254 -12.68 14.84 -3.27
N SER A 255 -12.80 14.71 -4.60
CA SER A 255 -12.93 13.40 -5.26
C SER A 255 -11.76 12.49 -4.94
N ASN A 256 -10.53 12.98 -5.12
CA ASN A 256 -9.33 12.21 -4.86
C ASN A 256 -9.24 11.75 -3.40
N LEU A 257 -9.66 12.61 -2.47
CA LEU A 257 -9.69 12.29 -1.05
C LEU A 257 -10.71 11.19 -0.73
N LEU A 258 -11.92 11.30 -1.30
CA LEU A 258 -12.97 10.29 -1.16
C LEU A 258 -12.53 8.95 -1.77
N ASP A 259 -12.00 8.95 -3.00
CA ASP A 259 -11.52 7.74 -3.69
C ASP A 259 -10.39 7.07 -2.91
N THR A 260 -9.40 7.86 -2.48
CA THR A 260 -8.27 7.36 -1.71
C THR A 260 -8.72 6.72 -0.40
N THR A 261 -9.69 7.34 0.28
CA THR A 261 -10.22 6.85 1.56
C THR A 261 -11.03 5.57 1.37
N LEU A 262 -11.95 5.55 0.39
CA LEU A 262 -12.75 4.38 0.05
C LEU A 262 -11.87 3.19 -0.36
N ASN A 263 -10.91 3.42 -1.26
CA ASN A 263 -9.99 2.38 -1.71
C ASN A 263 -9.10 1.87 -0.58
N ALA A 264 -8.62 2.76 0.30
CA ALA A 264 -7.85 2.34 1.47
C ALA A 264 -8.65 1.43 2.41
N ILE A 265 -9.92 1.75 2.69
CA ILE A 265 -10.81 0.88 3.48
C ILE A 265 -10.99 -0.47 2.77
N LEU A 266 -11.35 -0.46 1.48
CA LEU A 266 -11.62 -1.69 0.72
C LEU A 266 -10.39 -2.59 0.62
N PHE A 267 -9.20 -2.03 0.34
CA PHE A 267 -7.97 -2.80 0.24
C PHE A 267 -7.53 -3.35 1.60
N SER A 268 -7.74 -2.61 2.69
CA SER A 268 -7.46 -3.13 4.03
C SER A 268 -8.22 -4.42 4.34
N LYS A 269 -9.45 -4.55 3.81
CA LYS A 269 -10.28 -5.74 4.03
C LYS A 269 -9.74 -7.01 3.37
N ILE A 270 -9.10 -6.86 2.22
CA ILE A 270 -8.48 -7.97 1.47
C ILE A 270 -6.99 -8.12 1.81
N ASN A 271 -6.55 -7.55 2.94
CA ASN A 271 -5.16 -7.56 3.41
C ASN A 271 -4.16 -6.92 2.44
N ILE A 272 -4.59 -5.93 1.67
CA ILE A 272 -3.74 -5.17 0.76
C ILE A 272 -3.51 -3.78 1.34
N LEU A 273 -2.24 -3.43 1.54
CA LEU A 273 -1.86 -2.11 2.05
C LEU A 273 -1.94 -1.05 0.93
N HIS A 274 -2.90 -0.13 1.05
CA HIS A 274 -2.97 1.01 0.13
C HIS A 274 -1.83 2.02 0.42
N PRO A 275 -1.04 2.46 -0.57
CA PRO A 275 0.13 3.32 -0.35
C PRO A 275 -0.17 4.68 0.30
N SER A 276 -1.40 5.18 0.19
CA SER A 276 -1.82 6.41 0.88
C SER A 276 -1.96 6.25 2.39
N VAL A 277 -2.13 5.02 2.89
CA VAL A 277 -2.19 4.71 4.32
C VAL A 277 -0.79 4.76 4.89
N ILE A 278 0.14 3.99 4.32
CA ILE A 278 1.56 4.12 4.56
C ILE A 278 2.32 3.57 3.35
N SER A 279 3.30 4.32 2.85
CA SER A 279 4.12 3.85 1.75
C SER A 279 5.16 2.83 2.25
N PRO A 280 5.62 1.88 1.41
CA PRO A 280 6.67 0.94 1.81
C PRO A 280 7.95 1.63 2.33
N LEU A 281 8.34 2.74 1.71
CA LEU A 281 9.49 3.54 2.14
C LEU A 281 9.25 4.17 3.52
N SER A 282 8.06 4.75 3.74
CA SER A 282 7.69 5.30 5.04
C SER A 282 7.68 4.21 6.11
N LEU A 283 7.08 3.05 5.82
CA LEU A 283 7.05 1.91 6.74
C LEU A 283 8.47 1.44 7.10
N PHE A 284 9.34 1.27 6.10
CA PHE A 284 10.73 0.90 6.32
C PHE A 284 11.46 1.88 7.24
N ASN A 285 11.31 3.19 6.99
CA ASN A 285 11.95 4.23 7.82
C ASN A 285 11.43 4.22 9.26
N GLU A 286 10.11 4.05 9.44
CA GLU A 286 9.48 3.96 10.76
C GLU A 286 9.98 2.72 11.52
N LEU A 287 10.01 1.56 10.88
CA LEU A 287 10.46 0.31 11.51
C LEU A 287 11.96 0.33 11.82
N SER A 288 12.79 0.82 10.89
CA SER A 288 14.24 0.84 11.06
C SER A 288 14.66 1.77 12.20
N THR A 289 14.03 2.95 12.30
CA THR A 289 14.31 3.94 13.34
C THR A 289 13.97 3.43 14.74
N HIS A 290 12.92 2.61 14.86
CA HIS A 290 12.39 2.15 16.14
C HIS A 290 12.73 0.68 16.45
N SER A 291 13.46 0.00 15.57
CA SER A 291 13.87 -1.41 15.70
C SER A 291 14.58 -1.72 17.03
N ASN A 292 15.41 -0.79 17.53
CA ASN A 292 16.12 -0.93 18.82
C ASN A 292 15.18 -1.02 20.04
N GLN A 293 13.90 -0.71 19.86
CA GLN A 293 12.88 -0.71 20.92
C GLN A 293 12.16 -2.06 21.05
N LEU A 294 12.42 -3.00 20.12
CA LEU A 294 11.95 -4.37 20.21
C LEU A 294 12.46 -5.03 21.50
N LYS A 295 11.60 -5.85 22.11
CA LYS A 295 11.99 -6.69 23.25
C LYS A 295 13.14 -7.59 22.78
N LYS A 296 14.21 -7.69 23.58
CA LYS A 296 15.53 -8.32 23.27
C LYS A 296 15.53 -9.78 22.74
N ARG A 297 14.38 -10.42 22.51
CA ARG A 297 14.24 -11.80 22.01
C ARG A 297 13.26 -11.95 20.85
N LEU A 298 12.74 -10.83 20.34
CA LEU A 298 11.83 -10.79 19.20
C LEU A 298 12.55 -10.11 18.04
N ASP A 299 12.31 -10.63 16.84
CA ASP A 299 12.85 -10.08 15.60
C ASP A 299 11.77 -10.08 14.51
N PHE A 300 12.03 -9.39 13.40
CA PHE A 300 11.18 -9.45 12.23
C PHE A 300 11.39 -10.76 11.47
N PRO A 301 10.34 -11.29 10.79
CA PRO A 301 10.43 -12.53 10.02
C PRO A 301 11.37 -12.44 8.82
N VAL A 302 11.67 -11.21 8.38
CA VAL A 302 12.57 -10.89 7.28
C VAL A 302 13.47 -9.76 7.73
N GLU A 303 14.73 -9.78 7.29
CA GLU A 303 15.67 -8.69 7.53
C GLU A 303 15.09 -7.36 7.04
N LEU A 304 15.19 -6.31 7.86
CA LEU A 304 14.73 -4.97 7.52
C LEU A 304 15.62 -4.34 6.45
N ASN A 305 15.20 -4.46 5.20
CA ASN A 305 15.78 -3.77 4.06
C ASN A 305 14.63 -3.20 3.19
N ILE A 306 14.88 -2.09 2.49
CA ILE A 306 13.91 -1.52 1.56
C ILE A 306 13.54 -2.52 0.45
N ASP A 307 14.47 -3.38 0.03
CA ASP A 307 14.23 -4.39 -0.99
C ASP A 307 13.30 -5.51 -0.49
N THR A 308 13.30 -5.80 0.81
CA THR A 308 12.57 -6.90 1.44
C THR A 308 11.29 -6.46 2.17
N ILE A 309 11.02 -5.16 2.24
CA ILE A 309 9.87 -4.60 2.96
C ILE A 309 8.53 -5.15 2.43
N HIS A 310 8.47 -5.47 1.14
CA HIS A 310 7.28 -6.05 0.52
C HIS A 310 6.94 -7.42 1.14
N SER A 311 7.94 -8.29 1.34
CA SER A 311 7.77 -9.57 2.00
C SER A 311 7.26 -9.42 3.44
N LEU A 312 7.68 -8.36 4.13
CA LEU A 312 7.20 -8.04 5.47
C LEU A 312 5.72 -7.63 5.45
N ILE A 313 5.32 -6.82 4.47
CA ILE A 313 3.92 -6.43 4.26
C ILE A 313 3.06 -7.66 3.94
N ASP A 314 3.54 -8.57 3.09
CA ASP A 314 2.81 -9.77 2.67
C ASP A 314 2.47 -10.71 3.83
N VAL A 315 3.37 -10.84 4.81
CA VAL A 315 3.15 -11.66 6.01
C VAL A 315 2.41 -10.92 7.12
N SER A 316 2.16 -9.62 6.96
CA SER A 316 1.47 -8.80 7.95
C SER A 316 -0.05 -8.87 7.79
N GLN A 317 -0.75 -8.60 8.88
CA GLN A 317 -2.21 -8.51 8.88
C GLN A 317 -2.64 -7.04 8.94
N LEU A 318 -3.51 -6.63 8.02
CA LEU A 318 -4.04 -5.29 7.94
C LEU A 318 -5.50 -5.28 8.37
N SER A 319 -5.85 -4.35 9.25
CA SER A 319 -7.23 -4.09 9.65
C SER A 319 -7.50 -2.59 9.64
N SER A 320 -8.76 -2.21 9.46
CA SER A 320 -9.21 -0.83 9.63
C SER A 320 -10.49 -0.79 10.42
N TYR A 321 -10.74 0.32 11.13
CA TYR A 321 -12.00 0.56 11.83
C TYR A 321 -12.34 2.04 11.89
N TYR A 322 -13.61 2.35 12.03
CA TYR A 322 -14.10 3.72 12.24
C TYR A 322 -14.42 3.98 13.71
N TYR A 323 -13.84 5.02 14.29
CA TYR A 323 -14.07 5.42 15.68
C TYR A 323 -13.87 6.92 15.86
N LYS A 324 -14.73 7.58 16.65
CA LYS A 324 -14.68 9.05 16.93
C LYS A 324 -14.39 9.91 15.70
N ASN A 325 -15.05 9.63 14.57
CA ASN A 325 -14.88 10.36 13.32
C ASN A 325 -13.50 10.24 12.65
N LYS A 326 -12.79 9.14 12.94
CA LYS A 326 -11.51 8.79 12.35
C LYS A 326 -11.60 7.38 11.76
N ILE A 327 -10.92 7.16 10.64
CA ILE A 327 -10.62 5.81 10.17
C ILE A 327 -9.22 5.49 10.64
N VAL A 328 -9.09 4.44 11.45
CA VAL A 328 -7.82 3.96 11.96
C VAL A 328 -7.43 2.71 11.18
N PHE A 329 -6.19 2.66 10.72
CA PHE A 329 -5.58 1.52 10.06
C PHE A 329 -4.51 0.93 10.97
N ILE A 330 -4.51 -0.39 11.11
CA ILE A 330 -3.55 -1.14 11.93
C ILE A 330 -2.89 -2.20 11.05
N LEU A 331 -1.59 -2.05 10.84
CA LEU A 331 -0.74 -3.07 10.25
C LEU A 331 -0.04 -3.84 11.36
N GLN A 332 -0.36 -5.12 11.49
CA GLN A 332 0.18 -6.04 12.48
C GLN A 332 1.30 -6.86 11.83
N VAL A 333 2.53 -6.44 12.07
CA VAL A 333 3.72 -7.13 11.60
C VAL A 333 4.04 -8.25 12.60
N PRO A 334 4.09 -9.52 12.21
CA PRO A 334 4.40 -10.60 13.14
C PRO A 334 5.85 -10.46 13.65
N LEU A 335 6.06 -10.77 14.91
CA LEU A 335 7.39 -10.82 15.53
C LEU A 335 7.76 -12.27 15.86
N ILE A 336 8.91 -12.71 15.37
CA ILE A 336 9.41 -14.07 15.52
C ILE A 336 10.33 -14.21 16.72
N THR A 337 10.35 -15.40 17.31
CA THR A 337 11.32 -15.77 18.34
C THR A 337 12.69 -16.09 17.73
N ALA A 338 13.76 -15.84 18.48
CA ALA A 338 15.12 -16.21 18.08
C ALA A 338 15.32 -17.72 17.84
N ASP A 339 14.47 -18.57 18.43
CA ASP A 339 14.54 -20.02 18.27
C ASP A 339 14.17 -20.43 16.85
N LYS A 340 15.05 -21.24 16.25
CA LYS A 340 14.93 -21.76 14.90
C LYS A 340 14.65 -23.26 14.95
N PHE A 341 13.59 -23.67 14.27
CA PHE A 341 13.16 -25.07 14.21
C PHE A 341 13.33 -25.61 12.79
N ILE A 342 13.62 -26.90 12.69
CA ILE A 342 13.68 -27.60 11.40
C ILE A 342 12.39 -28.40 11.25
N VAL A 343 11.68 -28.17 10.16
CA VAL A 343 10.54 -29.00 9.77
C VAL A 343 11.07 -30.28 9.15
N TYR A 344 10.60 -31.41 9.65
CA TYR A 344 10.92 -32.71 9.11
C TYR A 344 9.73 -33.29 8.37
N LYS A 345 9.99 -33.80 7.18
CA LYS A 345 9.06 -34.67 6.45
C LYS A 345 9.33 -36.11 6.90
N ASN A 346 8.31 -36.74 7.45
CA ASN A 346 8.41 -38.12 7.91
C ASN A 346 8.22 -39.05 6.71
N ILE A 347 9.24 -39.85 6.41
CA ILE A 347 9.22 -40.85 5.35
C ILE A 347 9.26 -42.23 6.00
N PRO A 348 8.22 -43.06 5.85
CA PRO A 348 8.27 -44.43 6.35
C PRO A 348 9.34 -45.21 5.58
N LEU A 349 10.19 -45.91 6.31
CA LEU A 349 11.21 -46.79 5.75
C LEU A 349 10.73 -48.24 5.81
N PRO A 350 11.05 -49.07 4.81
CA PRO A 350 10.81 -50.50 4.88
C PRO A 350 11.56 -51.09 6.08
N THR A 351 10.84 -51.72 6.98
CA THR A 351 11.40 -52.50 8.09
C THR A 351 11.48 -53.96 7.67
N PRO A 352 12.62 -54.65 7.87
CA PRO A 352 12.72 -56.07 7.58
C PRO A 352 11.70 -56.85 8.41
N HIS A 353 10.93 -57.71 7.75
CA HIS A 353 10.00 -58.62 8.41
C HIS A 353 10.80 -59.77 9.03
N ASP A 354 10.49 -60.13 10.28
CA ASP A 354 11.07 -61.30 10.92
C ASP A 354 10.30 -62.56 10.47
N ASP A 355 10.90 -63.31 9.53
CA ASP A 355 10.34 -64.55 9.00
C ASP A 355 10.09 -65.62 10.08
N SER A 356 10.70 -65.50 11.26
CA SER A 356 10.48 -66.41 12.39
C SER A 356 9.21 -66.08 13.19
N HIS A 357 8.64 -64.89 13.03
CA HIS A 357 7.43 -64.43 13.73
C HIS A 357 6.41 -63.81 12.76
N ILE A 358 5.78 -64.67 11.94
CA ILE A 358 4.80 -64.32 10.88
C ILE A 358 3.61 -63.48 11.39
N GLN A 359 3.31 -63.51 12.68
CA GLN A 359 2.21 -62.75 13.31
C GLN A 359 2.62 -61.37 13.84
N THR A 360 3.88 -60.98 13.72
CA THR A 360 4.34 -59.65 14.15
C THR A 360 4.23 -58.68 12.99
N PHE A 361 3.38 -57.66 13.16
CA PHE A 361 3.38 -56.50 12.29
C PHE A 361 4.60 -55.65 12.63
N ALA A 362 5.32 -55.17 11.62
CA ALA A 362 6.21 -54.05 11.82
C ALA A 362 5.35 -52.85 12.23
N LEU A 363 5.43 -52.46 13.50
CA LEU A 363 4.79 -51.25 14.00
C LEU A 363 5.50 -50.04 13.37
N ILE A 364 4.73 -49.24 12.63
CA ILE A 364 5.09 -47.89 12.18
C ILE A 364 4.98 -46.93 13.36
#